data_AF-A0A7J0H815-F1
#
_entry.id   AF-A0A7J0H815-F1
#
_cell.length_a   1.000
_cell.length_b   1.000
_cell.length_c   1.000
_cell.angle_alpha   90.00
_cell.angle_beta   90.00
_cell.angle_gamma   90.00
#
_symmetry.space_group_name_H-M   'P 1'
#
loop_
_entity.id
_entity.type
_entity.pdbx_description
1 polymer ?
#
loop_
_entity_poly.entity_id
_entity_poly.type
_entity_poly.pdbx_seq_one_letter_code
_entity_poly.pdbx_strand_id
1 'polypeptide(L)'
;MFFTAYLTANFAVFRRWSPKLRPEAASCFISLLHGTPAVLFASLSISQTPAAASPPSTTDPQNTVLDYSIAYFSMDLVHYLIFYPSDLLFIGHHLATLFVFVTCRYLVAHGAYAILVLLILAEATSFCQNTWTLASARRGDLDVAAKVYDLFVPSVLCVLLCG
;
A
#
# COMPACT_ATOMS: atom_id res chain seq x y z
N MET A 1 -7.72 -11.74 4.80
CA MET A 1 -7.92 -11.38 3.38
C MET A 1 -6.59 -11.28 2.62
N PHE A 2 -5.67 -10.39 3.03
CA PHE A 2 -4.42 -10.16 2.30
C PHE A 2 -3.49 -11.36 2.21
N PHE A 3 -3.44 -12.22 3.23
CA PHE A 3 -2.70 -13.48 3.16
C PHE A 3 -3.19 -14.38 2.00
N THR A 4 -4.50 -14.61 1.90
CA THR A 4 -5.09 -15.40 0.81
C THR A 4 -4.88 -14.73 -0.54
N ALA A 5 -5.02 -13.41 -0.61
CA ALA A 5 -4.75 -12.64 -1.83
C ALA A 5 -3.27 -12.78 -2.27
N TYR A 6 -2.34 -12.68 -1.32
CA TYR A 6 -0.91 -12.84 -1.55
C TYR A 6 -0.58 -14.24 -2.11
N LEU A 7 -1.09 -15.30 -1.46
CA LEU A 7 -0.90 -16.67 -1.95
C LEU A 7 -1.52 -16.87 -3.34
N THR A 8 -2.71 -16.32 -3.58
CA THR A 8 -3.36 -16.38 -4.89
C THR A 8 -2.54 -15.66 -5.95
N ALA A 9 -2.01 -14.48 -5.64
CA ALA A 9 -1.14 -13.73 -6.52
C ALA A 9 0.13 -14.54 -6.86
N ASN A 10 0.81 -15.05 -5.83
CA ASN A 10 2.06 -15.78 -5.98
C ASN A 10 1.91 -17.12 -6.74
N PHE A 11 0.87 -17.90 -6.43
CA PHE A 11 0.70 -19.27 -6.94
C PHE A 11 -0.25 -19.41 -8.13
N ALA A 12 -1.18 -18.47 -8.35
CA ALA A 12 -2.14 -18.53 -9.44
C ALA A 12 -1.92 -17.42 -10.48
N VAL A 13 -1.86 -16.16 -10.05
CA VAL A 13 -1.74 -15.00 -10.98
C VAL A 13 -0.37 -14.96 -11.64
N PHE A 14 0.70 -14.96 -10.84
CA PHE A 14 2.09 -14.88 -11.31
C PHE A 14 2.76 -16.24 -11.48
N ARG A 15 1.98 -17.32 -11.57
CA ARG A 15 2.48 -18.70 -11.67
C ARG A 15 3.46 -18.94 -12.82
N ARG A 16 3.35 -18.14 -13.89
CA ARG A 16 4.20 -18.21 -15.09
C ARG A 16 5.45 -17.34 -15.01
N TRP A 17 5.55 -16.46 -14.00
CA TRP A 17 6.73 -15.61 -13.80
C TRP A 17 7.85 -16.44 -13.18
N SER A 18 9.08 -15.94 -13.26
CA SER A 18 10.23 -16.60 -12.64
C SER A 18 10.02 -16.65 -11.11
N PRO A 19 10.38 -17.75 -10.41
CA PRO A 19 10.18 -17.86 -8.97
C PRO A 19 10.81 -16.73 -8.15
N LYS A 20 11.86 -16.09 -8.68
CA LYS A 20 12.52 -14.94 -8.05
C LYS A 20 11.68 -13.65 -8.09
N LEU A 21 10.83 -13.47 -9.10
CA LEU A 21 10.01 -12.26 -9.28
C LEU A 21 8.60 -12.38 -8.68
N ARG A 22 8.12 -13.61 -8.42
CA ARG A 22 6.75 -13.82 -7.91
C ARG A 22 6.49 -13.19 -6.55
N PRO A 23 7.40 -13.26 -5.56
CA PRO A 23 7.13 -12.68 -4.24
C PRO A 23 6.91 -11.17 -4.31
N GLU A 24 7.76 -10.45 -5.04
CA GLU A 24 7.63 -8.99 -5.26
C GLU A 24 6.36 -8.67 -6.04
N ALA A 25 6.09 -9.40 -7.13
CA ALA A 25 4.87 -9.20 -7.91
C ALA A 25 3.60 -9.44 -7.06
N ALA A 26 3.63 -10.42 -6.17
CA ALA A 26 2.54 -10.70 -5.23
C ALA A 26 2.37 -9.60 -4.18
N SER A 27 3.46 -9.02 -3.67
CA SER A 27 3.44 -7.83 -2.81
C SER A 27 2.82 -6.63 -3.54
N CYS A 28 3.29 -6.32 -4.75
CA CYS A 28 2.70 -5.26 -5.57
C CYS A 28 1.20 -5.49 -5.82
N PHE A 29 0.79 -6.74 -6.05
CA PHE A 29 -0.63 -7.07 -6.25
C PHE A 29 -1.47 -6.79 -5.01
N ILE A 30 -1.03 -7.21 -3.82
CA ILE A 30 -1.79 -6.91 -2.59
C ILE A 30 -1.78 -5.42 -2.24
N SER A 31 -0.71 -4.71 -2.60
CA SER A 31 -0.61 -3.25 -2.46
C SER A 31 -1.64 -2.54 -3.35
N LEU A 32 -1.74 -2.89 -4.64
CA LEU A 32 -2.76 -2.34 -5.53
C LEU A 32 -4.19 -2.72 -5.10
N LEU A 33 -4.37 -3.95 -4.60
CA LEU A 33 -5.64 -4.44 -4.06
C LEU A 33 -6.06 -3.70 -2.78
N HIS A 34 -5.11 -3.21 -1.99
CA HIS A 34 -5.34 -2.37 -0.82
C HIS A 34 -5.58 -0.91 -1.19
N GLY A 35 -4.67 -0.30 -1.96
CA GLY A 35 -4.68 1.14 -2.21
C GLY A 35 -5.95 1.63 -2.89
N THR A 36 -6.49 0.85 -3.85
CA THR A 36 -7.71 1.26 -4.58
C THR A 36 -8.94 1.35 -3.64
N PRO A 37 -9.32 0.30 -2.89
CA PRO A 37 -10.37 0.42 -1.88
C PRO A 37 -10.04 1.41 -0.76
N ALA A 38 -8.79 1.47 -0.30
CA ALA A 38 -8.37 2.34 0.78
C ALA A 38 -8.62 3.82 0.45
N VAL A 39 -8.22 4.27 -0.75
CA VAL A 39 -8.46 5.65 -1.22
C VAL A 39 -9.95 5.95 -1.30
N LEU A 40 -10.75 5.03 -1.87
CA LEU A 40 -12.20 5.23 -2.02
C LEU A 40 -12.88 5.33 -0.66
N PHE A 41 -12.64 4.38 0.24
CA PHE A 41 -13.29 4.37 1.55
C PHE A 41 -12.78 5.48 2.47
N ALA A 42 -11.49 5.82 2.42
CA ALA A 42 -10.94 6.96 3.13
C ALA A 42 -11.64 8.25 2.67
N SER A 43 -11.72 8.49 1.36
CA SER A 43 -12.35 9.69 0.79
C SER A 43 -13.81 9.79 1.19
N LEU A 44 -14.58 8.70 1.08
CA LEU A 44 -15.98 8.65 1.49
C LEU A 44 -16.15 8.94 2.99
N SER A 45 -15.32 8.32 3.85
CA SER A 45 -15.39 8.54 5.29
C SER A 45 -15.06 9.97 5.70
N ILE A 46 -14.13 10.61 4.99
CA ILE A 46 -13.74 12.01 5.19
C ILE A 46 -14.88 12.94 4.76
N SER A 47 -15.46 12.73 3.57
CA SER A 47 -16.56 13.57 3.07
C SER A 47 -17.82 13.50 3.94
N GLN A 48 -18.02 12.40 4.66
CA GLN A 48 -19.13 12.22 5.60
C GLN A 48 -18.84 12.75 7.02
N THR A 49 -17.61 13.21 7.29
CA THR A 49 -17.24 13.74 8.61
C THR A 49 -17.75 15.17 8.76
N PRO A 50 -18.61 15.47 9.76
CA PRO A 50 -19.13 16.83 9.96
C PRO A 50 -18.01 17.83 10.32
N ALA A 51 -18.01 19.00 9.68
CA ALA A 51 -17.00 20.05 9.86
C ALA A 51 -16.95 20.65 11.29
N ALA A 52 -17.96 20.39 12.12
CA ALA A 52 -18.14 21.03 13.43
C ALA A 52 -17.49 20.28 14.62
N ALA A 53 -16.87 19.11 14.41
CA ALA A 53 -16.23 18.36 15.49
C ALA A 53 -14.73 18.65 15.55
N SER A 54 -14.23 19.23 16.66
CA SER A 54 -12.81 19.46 16.92
C SER A 54 -12.37 18.77 18.22
N PRO A 55 -11.34 17.91 18.19
CA PRO A 55 -11.05 16.97 17.11
C PRO A 55 -12.16 15.90 17.06
N PRO A 56 -12.63 15.47 15.88
CA PRO A 56 -13.60 14.39 15.83
C PRO A 56 -12.99 13.14 16.47
N SER A 57 -13.74 12.46 17.32
CA SER A 57 -13.47 11.05 17.61
C SER A 57 -13.42 10.28 16.29
N THR A 58 -12.54 9.30 16.20
CA THR A 58 -12.45 8.45 15.02
C THR A 58 -13.81 7.79 14.76
N THR A 59 -14.35 7.95 13.56
CA THR A 59 -15.67 7.40 13.20
C THR A 59 -15.56 5.93 12.79
N ASP A 60 -16.66 5.18 12.87
CA ASP A 60 -16.67 3.76 12.48
C ASP A 60 -16.23 3.51 11.02
N PRO A 61 -16.62 4.33 10.02
CA PRO A 61 -16.07 4.22 8.68
C PRO A 61 -14.55 4.42 8.64
N GLN A 62 -14.01 5.38 9.39
CA GLN A 62 -12.56 5.61 9.48
C GLN A 62 -11.84 4.43 10.14
N ASN A 63 -12.41 3.87 11.23
CA ASN A 63 -11.91 2.66 11.88
C ASN A 63 -11.86 1.47 10.92
N THR A 64 -12.88 1.32 10.06
CA THR A 64 -12.90 0.25 9.05
C THR A 64 -11.74 0.40 8.06
N VAL A 65 -11.42 1.63 7.63
CA VAL A 65 -10.26 1.89 6.75
C VAL A 65 -8.94 1.61 7.46
N LEU A 66 -8.83 1.96 8.75
CA LEU A 66 -7.66 1.65 9.56
C LEU A 66 -7.48 0.14 9.72
N ASP A 67 -8.53 -0.60 10.08
CA ASP A 67 -8.48 -2.06 10.25
C ASP A 67 -8.11 -2.76 8.92
N TYR A 68 -8.68 -2.29 7.81
CA TYR A 68 -8.32 -2.77 6.47
C TYR A 68 -6.84 -2.51 6.13
N SER A 69 -6.34 -1.32 6.45
CA SER A 69 -4.95 -0.94 6.16
C SER A 69 -3.94 -1.63 7.08
N ILE A 70 -4.27 -1.80 8.37
CA ILE A 70 -3.45 -2.58 9.31
C ILE A 70 -3.29 -4.01 8.79
N ALA A 71 -4.37 -4.63 8.30
CA ALA A 71 -4.30 -5.97 7.75
C ALA A 71 -3.39 -6.08 6.51
N TYR A 72 -3.38 -5.05 5.65
CA TYR A 72 -2.46 -4.97 4.50
C TYR A 72 -1.01 -4.80 4.96
N PHE A 73 -0.72 -3.74 5.70
CA PHE A 73 0.66 -3.41 6.12
C PHE A 73 1.28 -4.53 6.95
N SER A 74 0.49 -5.26 7.75
CA SER A 74 0.97 -6.43 8.50
C SER A 74 1.40 -7.56 7.57
N MET A 75 0.60 -7.85 6.53
CA MET A 75 0.93 -8.90 5.57
C MET A 75 2.15 -8.51 4.75
N ASP A 76 2.23 -7.26 4.30
CA ASP A 76 3.35 -6.79 3.48
C ASP A 76 4.65 -6.69 4.30
N LEU A 77 4.58 -6.33 5.58
CA LEU A 77 5.71 -6.41 6.50
C LEU A 77 6.23 -7.86 6.62
N VAL A 78 5.34 -8.85 6.77
CA VAL A 78 5.73 -10.27 6.78
C VAL A 78 6.42 -10.66 5.46
N HIS A 79 5.93 -10.15 4.33
CA HIS A 79 6.58 -10.36 3.04
C HIS A 79 8.03 -9.82 3.04
N TYR A 80 8.25 -8.57 3.43
CA TYR A 80 9.60 -7.99 3.47
C TYR A 80 10.53 -8.73 4.44
N LEU A 81 10.05 -9.09 5.62
CA LEU A 81 10.85 -9.83 6.60
C LEU A 81 11.32 -11.20 6.09
N ILE A 82 10.53 -11.87 5.24
CA ILE A 82 10.84 -13.19 4.70
C ILE A 82 11.69 -13.11 3.43
N PHE A 83 11.31 -12.24 2.49
CA PHE A 83 11.86 -12.26 1.12
C PHE A 83 12.89 -11.15 0.86
N TYR A 84 12.81 -10.03 1.60
CA TYR A 84 13.65 -8.83 1.40
C TYR A 84 14.17 -8.26 2.74
N PRO A 85 14.80 -9.08 3.62
CA PRO A 85 15.18 -8.65 4.97
C PRO A 85 16.23 -7.53 5.00
N SER A 86 16.96 -7.34 3.89
CA SER A 86 17.93 -6.26 3.74
C SER A 86 17.30 -4.91 3.41
N ASP A 87 16.01 -4.88 3.07
CA ASP A 87 15.30 -3.65 2.70
C ASP A 87 14.78 -2.90 3.94
N LEU A 88 15.74 -2.38 4.72
CA LEU A 88 15.47 -1.80 6.03
C LEU A 88 14.60 -0.54 5.98
N LEU A 89 14.66 0.22 4.87
CA LEU A 89 13.84 1.42 4.70
C LEU A 89 12.36 1.04 4.54
N PHE A 90 12.05 0.06 3.70
CA PHE A 90 10.67 -0.41 3.53
C PHE A 90 10.14 -1.09 4.80
N ILE A 91 10.95 -1.92 5.46
CA ILE A 91 10.58 -2.55 6.74
C ILE A 91 10.30 -1.49 7.81
N GLY A 92 11.20 -0.51 7.96
CA GLY A 92 11.05 0.60 8.91
C GLY A 92 9.82 1.45 8.63
N HIS A 93 9.57 1.77 7.35
CA HIS A 93 8.36 2.48 6.93
C HIS A 93 7.09 1.72 7.32
N HIS A 94 7.02 0.42 7.03
CA HIS A 94 5.84 -0.39 7.36
C HIS A 94 5.60 -0.49 8.87
N LEU A 95 6.68 -0.64 9.67
CA LEU A 95 6.59 -0.63 11.13
C LEU A 95 6.10 0.72 11.66
N ALA A 96 6.62 1.83 11.15
CA ALA A 96 6.19 3.17 11.54
C ALA A 96 4.72 3.42 11.19
N THR A 97 4.29 3.05 9.98
CA THR A 97 2.90 3.19 9.55
C THR A 97 1.96 2.31 10.38
N LEU A 98 2.33 1.05 10.64
CA LEU A 98 1.58 0.17 11.54
C LEU A 98 1.45 0.74 12.94
N PHE A 99 2.55 1.25 13.50
CA PHE A 99 2.56 1.87 14.82
C PHE A 99 1.56 3.05 14.88
N VAL A 100 1.57 3.93 13.87
CA VAL A 100 0.65 5.06 13.78
C VAL A 100 -0.80 4.59 13.65
N PHE A 101 -1.08 3.61 12.79
CA PHE A 101 -2.45 3.11 12.58
C PHE A 101 -3.00 2.39 13.81
N VAL A 102 -2.22 1.49 14.41
CA VAL A 102 -2.61 0.74 15.62
C VAL A 102 -2.83 1.70 16.79
N THR A 103 -1.95 2.69 16.95
CA THR A 103 -2.09 3.71 18.02
C THR A 103 -3.34 4.55 17.82
N CYS A 104 -3.58 5.02 16.60
CA CYS A 104 -4.80 5.75 16.28
C CYS A 104 -6.06 4.91 16.53
N ARG A 105 -6.06 3.65 16.08
CA ARG A 105 -7.22 2.76 16.10
C ARG A 105 -7.57 2.22 17.49
N TYR A 106 -6.56 1.86 18.29
CA TYR A 106 -6.74 1.06 19.51
C TYR A 106 -6.31 1.75 20.80
N LEU A 107 -5.47 2.79 20.74
CA LEU A 107 -4.97 3.47 21.95
C LEU A 107 -5.58 4.84 22.15
N VAL A 108 -5.58 5.69 21.12
CA VAL A 108 -5.97 7.10 21.23
C VAL A 108 -7.38 7.35 20.71
N ALA A 109 -7.86 6.57 19.73
CA ALA A 109 -9.18 6.72 19.09
C ALA A 109 -9.44 8.11 18.49
N HIS A 110 -8.40 8.90 18.23
CA HIS A 110 -8.44 10.21 17.58
C HIS A 110 -7.36 10.30 16.49
N GLY A 111 -7.51 11.27 15.58
CA GLY A 111 -6.52 11.59 14.56
C GLY A 111 -6.65 10.84 13.24
N ALA A 112 -7.63 9.94 13.11
CA ALA A 112 -7.83 9.14 11.91
C ALA A 112 -8.06 10.01 10.67
N TYR A 113 -8.79 11.12 10.77
CA TYR A 113 -8.99 12.05 9.64
C TYR A 113 -7.68 12.45 8.96
N ALA A 114 -6.71 12.97 9.73
CA ALA A 114 -5.43 13.42 9.18
C ALA A 114 -4.61 12.24 8.63
N ILE A 115 -4.63 11.10 9.33
CA ILE A 115 -3.97 9.87 8.90
C ILE A 115 -4.55 9.37 7.58
N LEU A 116 -5.87 9.44 7.38
CA LEU A 116 -6.52 9.00 6.16
C LEU A 116 -6.25 9.94 4.97
N VAL A 117 -6.10 11.25 5.21
CA VAL A 117 -5.61 12.17 4.16
C VAL A 117 -4.20 11.79 3.71
N LEU A 118 -3.31 11.51 4.67
CA LEU A 118 -1.95 11.04 4.35
C LEU A 118 -1.97 9.68 3.64
N LEU A 119 -2.84 8.77 4.06
CA LEU A 119 -3.04 7.47 3.40
C LEU A 119 -3.43 7.67 1.93
N ILE A 120 -4.38 8.55 1.61
CA ILE A 120 -4.78 8.82 0.21
C ILE A 120 -3.59 9.27 -0.64
N LEU A 121 -2.76 10.17 -0.11
CA LEU A 121 -1.57 10.65 -0.81
C LEU A 121 -0.51 9.54 -0.98
N ALA A 122 -0.29 8.75 0.07
CA ALA A 122 0.64 7.63 0.07
C ALA A 122 0.22 6.53 -0.92
N GLU A 123 -1.09 6.27 -1.06
CA GLU A 123 -1.57 5.28 -2.02
C GLU A 123 -1.42 5.73 -3.48
N ALA A 124 -1.50 7.04 -3.75
CA ALA A 124 -1.23 7.57 -5.09
C ALA A 124 0.24 7.35 -5.50
N THR A 125 1.18 7.55 -4.58
CA THR A 125 2.61 7.29 -4.83
C THR A 125 2.90 5.79 -4.89
N SER A 126 2.30 4.99 -4.00
CA SER A 126 2.37 3.53 -4.00
C SER A 126 1.86 2.93 -5.32
N PHE A 127 0.74 3.43 -5.85
CA PHE A 127 0.21 2.99 -7.15
C PHE A 127 1.24 3.19 -8.27
N CYS A 128 1.86 4.36 -8.33
CA CYS A 128 2.91 4.67 -9.30
C CYS A 128 4.11 3.72 -9.15
N GLN A 129 4.58 3.54 -7.92
CA GLN A 129 5.73 2.70 -7.62
C GLN A 129 5.47 1.23 -7.96
N ASN A 130 4.35 0.66 -7.52
CA ASN A 130 4.01 -0.75 -7.80
C ASN A 130 3.81 -1.01 -9.29
N THR A 131 3.17 -0.08 -10.01
CA THR A 131 3.01 -0.19 -11.46
C THR A 131 4.36 -0.20 -12.16
N TRP A 132 5.28 0.69 -11.74
CA TRP A 132 6.63 0.74 -12.25
C TRP A 132 7.42 -0.54 -11.95
N THR A 133 7.33 -1.08 -10.72
CA THR A 133 7.99 -2.34 -10.34
C THR A 133 7.52 -3.52 -11.20
N LEU A 134 6.20 -3.67 -11.39
CA LEU A 134 5.64 -4.72 -12.24
C LEU A 134 6.05 -4.56 -13.71
N ALA A 135 6.08 -3.32 -14.21
CA ALA A 135 6.52 -3.02 -15.57
C ALA A 135 8.02 -3.31 -15.74
N SER A 136 8.85 -2.93 -14.78
CA SER A 136 10.30 -3.21 -14.74
C SER A 136 10.58 -4.71 -14.85
N ALA A 137 9.83 -5.53 -14.11
CA ALA A 137 9.96 -6.98 -14.12
C ALA A 137 9.68 -7.63 -15.50
N ARG A 138 8.97 -6.95 -16.41
CA ARG A 138 8.53 -7.48 -17.71
C ARG A 138 8.95 -6.64 -18.91
N ARG A 139 9.69 -5.55 -18.71
CA ARG A 139 10.09 -4.61 -19.79
C ARG A 139 10.91 -5.27 -20.90
N GLY A 140 11.67 -6.32 -20.59
CA GLY A 140 12.45 -7.08 -21.58
C GLY A 140 11.62 -8.09 -22.38
N ASP A 141 10.41 -8.42 -21.90
CA ASP A 141 9.57 -9.46 -22.48
C ASP A 141 8.34 -8.90 -23.22
N LEU A 142 7.93 -7.66 -22.93
CA LEU A 142 6.69 -7.06 -23.43
C LEU A 142 6.90 -5.56 -23.73
N ASP A 143 6.66 -5.15 -24.99
CA ASP A 143 6.77 -3.75 -25.42
C ASP A 143 5.87 -2.80 -24.63
N VAL A 144 4.68 -3.27 -24.24
CA VAL A 144 3.75 -2.50 -23.40
C VAL A 144 4.36 -2.26 -22.02
N ALA A 145 5.04 -3.25 -21.44
CA ALA A 145 5.69 -3.10 -20.14
C ALA A 145 6.86 -2.11 -20.22
N ALA A 146 7.62 -2.09 -21.33
CA ALA A 146 8.66 -1.09 -21.56
C ALA A 146 8.08 0.33 -21.61
N LYS A 147 6.99 0.54 -22.36
CA LYS A 147 6.32 1.86 -22.44
C LYS A 147 5.77 2.32 -21.08
N VAL A 148 5.16 1.41 -20.32
CA VAL A 148 4.65 1.72 -18.97
C VAL A 148 5.81 2.03 -18.02
N TYR A 149 6.89 1.27 -18.10
CA TYR A 149 8.10 1.55 -17.30
C TYR A 149 8.59 2.97 -17.56
N ASP A 150 8.81 3.36 -18.82
CA ASP A 150 9.33 4.68 -19.21
C ASP A 150 8.38 5.82 -18.78
N LEU A 151 7.07 5.60 -18.85
CA LEU A 151 6.07 6.59 -18.44
C LEU A 151 6.14 6.91 -16.94
N PHE A 152 6.38 5.91 -16.10
CA PHE A 152 6.37 6.08 -14.64
C PHE A 152 7.73 6.43 -14.03
N VAL A 153 8.83 6.37 -14.79
CA VAL A 153 10.18 6.77 -14.33
C VAL A 153 10.19 8.15 -13.66
N PRO A 154 9.61 9.23 -14.23
CA PRO A 154 9.63 10.56 -13.60
C PRO A 154 8.89 10.60 -12.26
N SER A 155 7.73 9.92 -12.16
CA SER A 155 6.93 9.86 -10.94
C SER A 155 7.65 9.10 -9.84
N VAL A 156 8.30 7.98 -10.16
CA VAL A 156 9.07 7.18 -9.20
C VAL A 156 10.34 7.91 -8.75
N LEU A 157 11.03 8.60 -9.66
CA LEU A 157 12.20 9.42 -9.30
C LEU A 157 11.83 10.55 -8.33
N CYS A 158 10.67 11.19 -8.54
CA CYS A 158 10.14 12.22 -7.64
C CYS A 158 9.84 11.66 -6.23
N VAL A 159 9.33 10.43 -6.14
CA VAL A 159 9.03 9.75 -4.87
C VAL A 159 10.32 9.30 -4.16
N LEU A 160 11.28 8.73 -4.89
CA LEU A 160 12.57 8.27 -4.35
C LEU A 160 13.49 9.42 -3.89
N LEU A 161 13.34 10.63 -4.45
CA LEU A 161 14.12 11.80 -4.04
C LEU A 161 13.54 12.53 -2.80
N CYS A 162 12.34 12.17 -2.36
CA CYS A 162 11.67 12.78 -1.20
C CYS A 162 11.70 11.91 0.08
N GLY A 163 12.29 10.70 0.02
CA GLY A 163 12.51 9.81 1.18
C GLY A 163 13.98 9.70 1.52
#